data_AF-A0AA38GE35-F1
#
_entry.id   AF-A0AA38GE35-F1
#
_cell.length_a   1.000
_cell.length_b   1.000
_cell.length_c   1.000
_cell.angle_alpha   90.00
_cell.angle_beta   90.00
_cell.angle_gamma   90.00
#
_symmetry.space_group_name_H-M   'P 1'
#
loop_
_entity.id
_entity.type
_entity.pdbx_description
1 polymer ?
#
loop_
_entity_poly.entity_id
_entity_poly.type
_entity_poly.pdbx_seq_one_letter_code
_entity_poly.pdbx_strand_id
1 'polypeptide(L)' 'ALRNFKNEDGEFFCCLGPAQAHKELASMLNLYRASDLDFPGENILKEARAFTSTYLQEAVKEWEEFKLEKNKLLMEA' A
#
# COMPACT_ATOMS: atom_id res chain seq x y z
N ALA A 1 4.11 10.07 15.85
CA ALA A 1 5.16 9.42 15.04
C ALA A 1 4.80 9.33 13.55
N LEU A 2 3.63 8.80 13.18
CA LEU A 2 3.25 8.58 11.77
C LEU A 2 3.12 9.85 10.91
N ARG A 3 2.92 11.04 11.52
CA ARG A 3 2.84 12.32 10.81
C ARG A 3 4.06 12.62 9.94
N ASN A 4 5.24 12.11 10.31
CA ASN A 4 6.47 12.33 9.56
C ASN A 4 6.50 11.57 8.22
N PHE A 5 5.58 10.62 8.03
CA PHE A 5 5.48 9.74 6.86
C PHE A 5 4.22 10.02 6.05
N LYS A 6 3.57 11.16 6.28
CA LYS A 6 2.35 11.60 5.59
C LYS A 6 2.65 12.93 4.90
N ASN A 7 2.41 13.02 3.59
CA ASN A 7 2.60 14.26 2.84
C ASN A 7 1.40 15.21 3.03
N GLU A 8 1.46 16.39 2.42
CA GLU A 8 0.40 17.41 2.52
C GLU A 8 -0.93 16.95 1.87
N ASP A 9 -0.86 16.11 0.85
CA ASP A 9 -2.01 15.48 0.18
C ASP A 9 -2.64 14.35 1.01
N GLY A 10 -1.94 13.95 2.07
CA GLY A 10 -2.37 12.96 3.03
C GLY A 10 -2.07 11.51 2.67
N GLU A 11 -1.20 11.31 1.70
CA GLU A 11 -0.65 10.01 1.31
C GLU A 11 0.49 9.61 2.25
N PHE A 12 0.55 8.32 2.56
CA PHE A 12 1.65 7.78 3.34
C PHE A 12 2.79 7.31 2.43
N PHE A 13 4.03 7.52 2.85
CA PHE A 13 5.23 7.14 2.09
C PHE A 13 6.30 6.54 3.02
N CYS A 14 7.15 5.67 2.47
CA CYS A 14 8.25 5.04 3.22
C CYS A 14 9.64 5.53 2.79
N CYS A 15 9.88 5.77 1.50
CA CYS A 15 11.20 6.10 0.96
C CYS A 15 11.10 7.14 -0.15
N LEU A 16 12.07 8.05 -0.22
CA LEU A 16 12.25 8.95 -1.36
C LEU A 16 13.14 8.24 -2.40
N GLY A 17 12.56 7.67 -3.47
CA GLY A 17 13.32 7.24 -4.65
C GLY A 17 12.72 6.07 -5.46
N PRO A 18 12.95 6.02 -6.79
CA PRO A 18 12.24 5.14 -7.73
C PRO A 18 12.60 3.65 -7.69
N ALA A 19 13.65 3.24 -6.97
CA ALA A 19 14.19 1.86 -7.04
C ALA A 19 13.60 0.89 -6.00
N GLN A 20 12.44 1.18 -5.39
CA GLN A 20 12.08 0.53 -4.13
C GLN A 20 10.62 0.08 -3.96
N ALA A 21 9.88 -0.16 -5.05
CA ALA A 21 8.49 -0.61 -5.01
C ALA A 21 8.23 -1.81 -4.07
N HIS A 22 9.11 -2.82 -4.03
CA HIS A 22 8.95 -3.96 -3.12
C HIS A 22 9.06 -3.58 -1.63
N LYS A 23 9.96 -2.65 -1.25
CA LYS A 23 10.02 -2.21 0.16
C LYS A 23 8.84 -1.30 0.49
N GLU A 24 8.27 -0.61 -0.49
CA GLU A 24 7.08 0.20 -0.33
C GLU A 24 5.85 -0.68 -0.03
N LEU A 25 5.62 -1.76 -0.78
CA LEU A 25 4.54 -2.71 -0.51
C LEU A 25 4.64 -3.33 0.89
N ALA A 26 5.84 -3.77 1.28
CA ALA A 26 6.07 -4.32 2.62
C ALA A 26 5.81 -3.29 3.73
N SER A 27 6.15 -2.03 3.49
CA SER A 27 5.92 -0.94 4.43
C SER A 27 4.44 -0.60 4.56
N MET A 28 3.69 -0.56 3.46
CA MET A 28 2.24 -0.37 3.48
C MET A 28 1.53 -1.52 4.20
N LEU A 29 1.98 -2.77 4.02
CA LEU A 29 1.44 -3.90 4.75
C LEU A 29 1.70 -3.80 6.27
N ASN A 30 2.90 -3.37 6.67
CA ASN A 30 3.22 -3.17 8.08
C ASN A 30 2.43 -2.01 8.69
N LEU A 31 2.26 -0.92 7.95
CA LEU A 31 1.46 0.23 8.38
C LEU A 31 -0.03 -0.13 8.51
N TYR A 32 -0.57 -0.92 7.57
CA TYR A 32 -1.93 -1.47 7.66
C TYR A 32 -2.11 -2.28 8.94
N ARG A 33 -1.20 -3.21 9.24
CA ARG A 33 -1.26 -4.02 10.48
C ARG A 33 -1.13 -3.16 11.75
N ALA A 34 -0.24 -2.18 11.73
CA ALA A 34 -0.07 -1.28 12.87
C ALA A 34 -1.31 -0.40 13.10
N SER A 35 -2.07 -0.10 12.05
CA SER A 35 -3.29 0.71 12.13
C SER A 35 -4.44 0.05 12.89
N ASP A 36 -4.41 -1.27 13.07
CA ASP A 36 -5.39 -1.99 13.89
C ASP A 36 -5.19 -1.73 15.40
N LEU A 37 -4.06 -1.16 15.81
CA LEU A 37 -3.79 -0.74 17.20
C LEU A 37 -4.34 0.67 17.50
N ASP A 38 -5.35 1.11 16.74
CA ASP A 38 -6.01 2.40 16.93
C ASP A 38 -6.66 2.53 18.31
N PHE A 39 -6.39 3.65 18.98
CA PHE A 39 -7.00 4.00 20.27
C PHE A 39 -8.02 5.14 20.08
N PRO A 40 -9.11 5.16 20.87
CA PRO A 40 -10.10 6.24 20.81
C PRO A 40 -9.44 7.62 20.97
N GLY A 41 -9.69 8.52 20.01
CA GLY A 41 -9.11 9.88 19.98
C GLY A 41 -7.93 10.05 19.02
N GLU A 42 -7.39 8.98 18.46
CA GLU A 42 -6.39 9.05 17.40
C GLU A 42 -7.04 8.88 16.01
N ASN A 43 -6.92 9.90 15.16
CA ASN A 43 -7.42 9.82 13.77
C ASN A 43 -6.37 9.31 12.79
N ILE A 44 -5.08 9.43 13.12
CA ILE A 44 -3.99 9.13 12.18
C ILE A 44 -3.90 7.64 11.83
N LEU A 45 -4.24 6.75 12.77
CA LEU A 45 -4.27 5.31 12.51
C LEU A 45 -5.47 4.93 11.65
N LYS A 46 -6.63 5.58 11.81
CA LYS A 46 -7.78 5.40 10.92
C LYS A 46 -7.48 5.84 9.50
N GLU A 47 -6.82 6.99 9.34
CA GLU A 47 -6.37 7.50 8.04
C GLU A 47 -5.35 6.55 7.41
N ALA A 48 -4.37 6.06 8.18
CA ALA A 48 -3.40 5.08 7.72
C ALA A 48 -4.08 3.78 7.26
N ARG A 49 -5.08 3.30 8.00
CA ARG A 49 -5.85 2.10 7.64
C ARG A 49 -6.58 2.27 6.32
N ALA A 50 -7.27 3.40 6.15
CA ALA A 50 -8.00 3.71 4.92
C ALA A 50 -7.05 3.78 3.72
N PHE A 51 -5.95 4.54 3.83
CA PHE A 51 -4.97 4.69 2.76
C PHE A 51 -4.32 3.35 2.38
N THR A 52 -3.79 2.63 3.36
CA THR A 52 -3.06 1.38 3.09
C THR A 52 -3.97 0.26 2.61
N SER A 53 -5.24 0.22 3.05
CA SER A 53 -6.22 -0.75 2.52
C SER A 53 -6.43 -0.57 1.02
N THR A 54 -6.64 0.67 0.57
CA THR A 54 -6.82 0.98 -0.86
C THR A 54 -5.57 0.62 -1.65
N TYR A 55 -4.40 1.07 -1.20
CA TYR A 55 -3.12 0.80 -1.86
C TYR A 55 -2.85 -0.70 -2.04
N LEU A 56 -3.06 -1.50 -0.98
CA LEU A 56 -2.83 -2.95 -1.03
C LEU A 56 -3.84 -3.68 -1.93
N GLN A 57 -5.08 -3.21 -1.98
CA GLN A 57 -6.10 -3.76 -2.89
C GLN A 57 -5.77 -3.48 -4.36
N GLU A 58 -5.31 -2.27 -4.67
CA GLU A 58 -4.84 -1.90 -6.01
C GLU A 58 -3.65 -2.76 -6.43
N ALA A 59 -2.66 -2.95 -5.55
CA ALA A 59 -1.51 -3.81 -5.84
C ALA A 59 -1.89 -5.28 -6.11
N VAL A 60 -2.89 -5.82 -5.38
CA VAL A 60 -3.42 -7.17 -5.65
C VAL A 60 -4.11 -7.23 -7.01
N LYS A 61 -4.94 -6.24 -7.33
CA LYS A 61 -5.65 -6.16 -8.61
C LYS A 61 -4.68 -6.08 -9.80
N GLU A 62 -3.68 -5.19 -9.73
CA GLU A 62 -2.62 -5.08 -10.74
C GLU A 62 -1.90 -6.42 -10.95
N TRP A 63 -1.60 -7.13 -9.87
CA TRP A 63 -0.96 -8.44 -9.93
C TRP A 63 -1.84 -9.51 -10.58
N GLU A 64 -3.15 -9.49 -10.35
CA GLU A 64 -4.12 -10.37 -11.00
C GLU A 64 -4.26 -10.07 -12.49
N GLU A 65 -4.34 -8.81 -12.86
CA GLU A 65 -4.37 -8.36 -14.26
C GLU A 65 -3.09 -8.78 -15.01
N PHE A 66 -1.92 -8.57 -14.39
CA PHE A 66 -0.63 -9.01 -14.93
C PHE A 66 -0.58 -10.54 -15.16
N LYS A 67 -1.06 -11.33 -14.19
CA LYS A 67 -1.15 -12.78 -14.31
C LYS A 67 -2.05 -13.19 -15.47
N LEU A 68 -3.21 -12.55 -15.61
CA LEU A 68 -4.17 -12.86 -16.66
C LEU A 68 -3.55 -12.60 -18.04
N GLU A 69 -2.87 -11.47 -18.20
CA GLU A 69 -2.24 -11.11 -19.48
C GLU A 69 -1.11 -12.07 -19.85
N LYS A 70 -0.24 -12.41 -18.88
CA LYS A 70 0.80 -13.42 -19.09
C LYS A 70 0.22 -14.78 -19.49
N ASN A 71 -0.89 -15.19 -18.87
CA ASN A 71 -1.53 -16.46 -19.18
C ASN A 71 -2.11 -16.49 -20.60
N LYS A 72 -2.69 -15.39 -21.10
CA LYS A 72 -3.15 -15.30 -22.49
C LYS A 72 -2.00 -15.48 -23.47
N LEU A 73 -0.90 -14.77 -23.26
CA LEU A 73 0.30 -14.87 -24.11
C LEU A 73 0.87 -16.29 -24.16
N LEU A 74 0.79 -17.03 -23.06
CA LEU A 74 1.23 -18.44 -23.00
C LEU A 74 0.28 -19.40 -23.72
N MET A 75 -0.99 -19.05 -23.90
CA MET A 75 -1.96 -19.89 -24.62
C MET A 75 -1.96 -19.63 -26.13
N GLU A 76 -1.31 -18.56 -26.58
CA GLU A 76 -1.19 -18.16 -27.99
C GLU A 76 0.13 -18.63 -28.65
N ALA A 77 1.06 -19.24 -27.89
CA ALA A 77 2.37 -19.73 -28.32
C ALA A 77 2.44 -21.26 -28.39
#